data_AF-A0AAU6WQ54-F1
#
_entry.id   AF-A0AAU6WQ54-F1
#
_cell.length_a   1.000
_cell.length_b   1.000
_cell.length_c   1.000
_cell.angle_alpha   90.00
_cell.angle_beta   90.00
_cell.angle_gamma   90.00
#
_symmetry.space_group_name_H-M   'P 1'
#
loop_
_entity.id
_entity.type
_entity.pdbx_description
1 polymer ?
#
loop_
_entity_poly.entity_id
_entity_poly.type
_entity_poly.pdbx_seq_one_letter_code
_entity_poly.pdbx_strand_id
1 'polypeptide(L)'
;MENLDIDPSDKAEFTDVYNEYLESQKEIKSQFNSNFNPETLSDEEAKAKLQQSFEVGQKLLDNRKKYADKMQQIIPCQKVLKLFQSEGMMRDKVNERKPRGNANSFAPRQRQNP
;
A
#
# COMPACT_ATOMS: atom_id res chain seq x y z
N MET A 1 11.27 0.78 -12.48
CA MET A 1 12.52 0.04 -12.74
C MET A 1 13.64 0.91 -13.32
N GLU A 2 13.35 1.92 -14.15
CA GLU A 2 14.39 2.78 -14.76
C GLU A 2 15.36 3.45 -13.77
N ASN A 3 14.94 3.65 -12.52
CA ASN A 3 15.77 4.26 -11.47
C ASN A 3 16.72 3.29 -10.74
N LEU A 4 16.72 1.99 -11.07
CA LEU A 4 17.49 0.95 -10.38
C LEU A 4 18.75 0.48 -11.12
N ASP A 5 18.97 0.92 -12.35
CA ASP A 5 20.18 0.64 -13.15
C ASP A 5 20.63 -0.82 -13.07
N ILE A 6 19.71 -1.75 -13.34
CA ILE A 6 19.94 -3.20 -13.23
C ILE A 6 20.70 -3.68 -14.47
N ASP A 7 21.68 -4.57 -14.27
CA ASP A 7 22.44 -5.14 -15.37
C ASP A 7 21.49 -5.83 -16.38
N PRO A 8 21.69 -5.65 -17.70
CA PRO A 8 20.85 -6.29 -18.71
C PRO A 8 20.73 -7.81 -18.56
N SER A 9 21.77 -8.48 -18.06
CA SER A 9 21.79 -9.94 -17.85
C SER A 9 20.87 -10.39 -16.72
N ASP A 10 20.79 -9.62 -15.63
CA ASP A 10 19.97 -9.93 -14.45
C ASP A 10 18.53 -9.36 -14.56
N LYS A 11 18.28 -8.49 -15.54
CA LYS A 11 17.03 -7.73 -15.66
C LYS A 11 15.81 -8.62 -15.88
N ALA A 12 15.95 -9.69 -16.65
CA ALA A 12 14.83 -10.61 -16.93
C ALA A 12 14.40 -11.33 -15.64
N GLU A 13 15.33 -12.02 -14.99
CA GLU A 13 15.08 -12.77 -13.75
C GLU A 13 14.59 -11.85 -12.63
N PHE A 14 15.19 -10.66 -12.49
CA PHE A 14 14.71 -9.67 -11.52
C PHE A 14 13.27 -9.23 -11.81
N THR A 15 12.92 -9.01 -13.08
CA THR A 15 11.58 -8.56 -13.47
C THR A 15 10.54 -9.61 -13.13
N ASP A 16 10.84 -10.89 -13.37
CA ASP A 16 9.94 -12.00 -13.03
C ASP A 16 9.69 -12.07 -11.52
N VAL A 17 10.77 -12.05 -10.72
CA VAL A 17 10.66 -12.05 -9.25
C VAL A 17 9.92 -10.81 -8.72
N TYR A 18 10.11 -9.65 -9.35
CA TYR A 18 9.40 -8.43 -8.99
C TYR A 18 7.91 -8.49 -9.34
N ASN A 19 7.56 -9.06 -10.48
CA ASN A 19 6.16 -9.26 -10.87
C ASN A 19 5.46 -10.22 -9.90
N GLU A 20 6.11 -11.34 -9.54
CA GLU A 20 5.61 -12.27 -8.52
C GLU A 20 5.37 -11.55 -7.17
N TYR A 21 6.28 -10.67 -6.77
CA TYR A 21 6.13 -9.87 -5.55
C TYR A 21 4.89 -8.97 -5.61
N LEU A 22 4.69 -8.26 -6.73
CA LEU A 22 3.54 -7.37 -6.93
C LEU A 22 2.22 -8.14 -6.94
N GLU A 23 2.16 -9.28 -7.61
CA GLU A 23 0.98 -10.15 -7.65
C GLU A 23 0.64 -10.68 -6.26
N SER A 24 1.63 -11.23 -5.55
CA SER A 24 1.44 -11.72 -4.19
C SER A 24 1.01 -10.60 -3.24
N GLN A 25 1.58 -9.41 -3.38
CA GLN A 25 1.18 -8.24 -2.59
C GLN A 25 -0.28 -7.85 -2.88
N LYS A 26 -0.71 -7.91 -4.16
CA LYS A 26 -2.10 -7.65 -4.56
C LYS A 26 -3.06 -8.68 -4.01
N GLU A 27 -2.70 -9.95 -4.02
CA GLU A 27 -3.50 -11.05 -3.46
C GLU A 27 -3.66 -10.91 -1.94
N ILE A 28 -2.60 -10.60 -1.22
CA ILE A 28 -2.69 -10.35 0.24
C ILE A 28 -3.62 -9.17 0.53
N LYS A 29 -3.51 -8.08 -0.26
CA LYS A 29 -4.38 -6.91 -0.11
C LYS A 29 -5.82 -7.18 -0.50
N SER A 30 -6.09 -8.03 -1.50
CA SER A 30 -7.46 -8.32 -1.92
C SER A 30 -8.25 -9.11 -0.87
N GLN A 31 -7.57 -9.87 -0.01
CA GLN A 31 -8.16 -10.52 1.16
C GLN A 31 -8.63 -9.52 2.23
N PHE A 32 -8.21 -8.26 2.15
CA PHE A 32 -8.59 -7.21 3.09
C PHE A 32 -9.53 -6.19 2.45
N ASN A 33 -10.80 -6.23 2.85
CA ASN A 33 -11.74 -5.18 2.46
C ASN A 33 -11.46 -3.90 3.26
N SER A 34 -10.82 -2.92 2.62
CA SER A 34 -10.55 -1.59 3.19
C SER A 34 -11.75 -0.64 3.12
N ASN A 35 -12.84 -1.03 2.45
CA ASN A 35 -14.02 -0.22 2.27
C ASN A 35 -15.08 -0.57 3.33
N PHE A 36 -14.95 0.03 4.50
CA PHE A 36 -15.93 -0.03 5.58
C PHE A 36 -16.00 1.31 6.31
N ASN A 37 -17.15 1.63 6.92
CA ASN A 37 -17.29 2.81 7.77
C ASN A 37 -17.09 2.39 9.24
N PRO A 38 -16.02 2.86 9.92
CA PRO A 38 -15.79 2.53 11.32
C PRO A 38 -16.94 2.95 12.25
N GLU A 39 -17.66 4.03 11.92
CA GLU A 39 -18.74 4.60 12.75
C GLU A 39 -20.01 3.75 12.75
N THR A 40 -20.15 2.81 11.81
CA THR A 40 -21.32 1.93 11.70
C THR A 40 -21.07 0.51 12.20
N LEU A 41 -19.83 0.20 12.63
CA LEU A 41 -19.48 -1.13 13.12
C LEU A 41 -19.85 -1.26 14.60
N SER A 42 -20.29 -2.46 14.99
CA SER A 42 -20.31 -2.84 16.40
C SER A 42 -18.88 -3.02 16.94
N ASP A 43 -18.71 -2.99 18.27
CA ASP A 43 -17.41 -3.19 18.91
C ASP A 43 -16.75 -4.52 18.53
N GLU A 44 -17.53 -5.59 18.38
CA GLU A 44 -17.03 -6.91 17.98
C GLU A 44 -16.54 -6.90 16.53
N GLU A 45 -17.28 -6.28 15.62
CA GLU A 45 -16.88 -6.14 14.23
C GLU A 45 -15.65 -5.23 14.08
N ALA A 46 -15.60 -4.12 14.82
CA ALA A 46 -14.45 -3.24 14.86
C ALA A 46 -13.19 -3.97 15.35
N LYS A 47 -13.33 -4.79 16.41
CA LYS A 47 -12.24 -5.63 16.93
C LYS A 47 -11.78 -6.66 15.89
N ALA A 48 -12.71 -7.30 15.18
CA ALA A 48 -12.38 -8.23 14.11
C ALA A 48 -11.62 -7.54 12.96
N LYS A 49 -12.03 -6.32 12.58
CA LYS A 49 -11.32 -5.51 11.57
C LYS A 49 -9.91 -5.11 12.01
N LEU A 50 -9.73 -4.74 13.28
CA LEU A 50 -8.41 -4.47 13.84
C LEU A 50 -7.51 -5.71 13.76
N GLN A 51 -8.01 -6.87 14.19
CA GLN A 51 -7.26 -8.12 14.12
C GLN A 51 -6.88 -8.48 12.68
N GLN A 52 -7.83 -8.39 11.75
CA GLN A 52 -7.58 -8.63 10.33
C GLN A 52 -6.50 -7.69 9.77
N SER A 53 -6.48 -6.42 10.22
CA SER A 53 -5.46 -5.46 9.78
C SER A 53 -4.04 -5.87 10.19
N PHE A 54 -3.87 -6.44 11.39
CA PHE A 54 -2.58 -6.94 11.86
C PHE A 54 -2.14 -8.17 11.08
N GLU A 55 -3.06 -9.12 10.83
CA GLU A 55 -2.76 -10.33 10.04
C GLU A 55 -2.32 -9.99 8.61
N VAL A 56 -3.01 -9.04 7.98
CA VAL A 56 -2.65 -8.55 6.65
C VAL A 56 -1.31 -7.83 6.68
N GLY A 57 -1.06 -7.00 7.70
CA GLY A 57 0.23 -6.36 7.92
C GLY A 57 1.38 -7.36 8.05
N GLN A 58 1.19 -8.43 8.82
CA GLN A 58 2.16 -9.50 8.99
C GLN A 58 2.43 -10.22 7.66
N LYS A 59 1.38 -10.62 6.93
CA LYS A 59 1.52 -11.24 5.60
C LYS A 59 2.28 -10.34 4.62
N LEU A 60 2.00 -9.04 4.61
CA LEU A 60 2.70 -8.08 3.75
C LEU A 60 4.18 -7.95 4.13
N LEU A 61 4.50 -7.96 5.42
CA LEU A 61 5.88 -7.92 5.92
C LEU A 61 6.64 -9.19 5.54
N ASP A 62 6.03 -10.35 5.75
CA ASP A 62 6.60 -11.65 5.40
C ASP A 62 6.81 -11.76 3.88
N ASN A 63 5.85 -11.28 3.08
CA ASN A 63 5.98 -11.19 1.64
C ASN A 63 7.17 -10.31 1.24
N ARG A 64 7.29 -9.12 1.83
CA ARG A 64 8.43 -8.22 1.58
C ARG A 64 9.76 -8.88 1.94
N LYS A 65 9.83 -9.58 3.08
CA LYS A 65 11.05 -10.31 3.50
C LYS A 65 11.42 -11.40 2.50
N LYS A 66 10.46 -12.26 2.15
CA LYS A 66 10.65 -13.35 1.17
C LYS A 66 11.19 -12.84 -0.16
N TYR A 67 10.61 -11.77 -0.70
CA TYR A 67 11.03 -11.25 -2.01
C TYR A 67 12.30 -10.38 -1.92
N ALA A 68 12.58 -9.73 -0.80
CA ALA A 68 13.87 -9.11 -0.56
C ALA A 68 15.00 -10.15 -0.61
N ASP A 69 14.78 -11.31 0.02
CA ASP A 69 15.74 -12.42 0.04
C ASP A 69 15.99 -13.00 -1.36
N LYS A 70 14.94 -13.10 -2.20
CA LYS A 70 15.09 -13.49 -3.60
C LYS A 70 15.82 -12.43 -4.43
N MET A 71 15.38 -11.18 -4.34
CA MET A 71 15.94 -10.09 -5.15
C MET A 71 17.40 -9.82 -4.82
N GLN A 72 17.83 -9.96 -3.56
CA GLN A 72 19.23 -9.75 -3.18
C GLN A 72 20.19 -10.83 -3.69
N GLN A 73 19.68 -11.98 -4.17
CA GLN A 73 20.49 -12.96 -4.89
C GLN A 73 20.78 -12.54 -6.34
N ILE A 74 19.92 -11.67 -6.90
CA ILE A 74 19.96 -11.25 -8.31
C ILE A 74 20.60 -9.86 -8.45
N ILE A 75 20.28 -8.93 -7.55
CA ILE A 75 20.81 -7.57 -7.55
C ILE A 75 21.39 -7.17 -6.18
N PRO A 76 22.33 -6.23 -6.12
CA PRO A 76 22.88 -5.74 -4.85
C PRO A 76 21.81 -5.26 -3.87
N CYS A 77 21.99 -5.54 -2.57
CA CYS A 77 21.06 -5.18 -1.50
C CYS A 77 20.72 -3.68 -1.48
N GLN A 78 21.66 -2.81 -1.86
CA GLN A 78 21.44 -1.35 -1.95
C GLN A 78 20.37 -1.01 -2.98
N LYS A 79 20.32 -1.73 -4.11
CA LYS A 79 19.29 -1.56 -5.13
C LYS A 79 17.94 -2.08 -4.62
N VAL A 80 17.92 -3.23 -3.93
CA VAL A 80 16.70 -3.74 -3.27
C VAL A 80 16.15 -2.74 -2.24
N LEU A 81 17.02 -2.11 -1.44
CA LEU A 81 16.62 -1.07 -0.49
C LEU A 81 16.04 0.17 -1.21
N LYS A 82 16.69 0.64 -2.27
CA LYS A 82 16.23 1.79 -3.06
C LYS A 82 14.86 1.53 -3.70
N LEU A 83 14.62 0.30 -4.18
CA LEU A 83 13.32 -0.14 -4.69
C LEU A 83 12.23 0.06 -3.64
N PHE A 84 12.40 -0.52 -2.44
CA PHE A 84 11.38 -0.43 -1.40
C PHE A 84 11.16 0.99 -0.86
N GLN A 85 12.22 1.81 -0.79
CA GLN A 85 12.08 3.22 -0.44
C GLN A 85 11.21 3.96 -1.47
N SER A 86 11.40 3.68 -2.76
CA SER A 86 10.60 4.30 -3.83
C SER A 86 9.13 3.86 -3.82
N GLU A 87 8.84 2.61 -3.44
CA GLU A 87 7.46 2.12 -3.26
C GLU A 87 6.72 2.83 -2.12
N GLY A 88 7.38 2.98 -0.96
CA GLY A 88 6.81 3.68 0.20
C GLY A 88 6.47 5.14 -0.13
N MET A 89 7.43 5.86 -0.73
CA MET A 89 7.24 7.26 -1.11
C MET A 89 6.13 7.46 -2.16
N MET A 90 5.97 6.54 -3.11
CA MET A 90 4.88 6.62 -4.08
C MET A 90 3.52 6.39 -3.43
N ARG A 91 3.41 5.46 -2.48
CA ARG A 91 2.17 5.24 -1.73
C ARG A 91 1.77 6.48 -0.93
N ASP A 92 2.74 7.09 -0.25
CA ASP A 92 2.48 8.26 0.60
C ASP A 92 2.06 9.47 -0.26
N LYS A 93 2.73 9.73 -1.38
CA LYS A 93 2.35 10.79 -2.34
C LYS A 93 0.96 10.57 -2.97
N VAL A 94 0.58 9.33 -3.26
CA VAL A 94 -0.78 9.03 -3.78
C VAL A 94 -1.85 9.24 -2.71
N ASN A 95 -1.55 8.89 -1.46
CA ASN A 95 -2.45 9.16 -0.33
C ASN A 95 -2.59 10.66 -0.03
N GLU A 96 -1.52 11.45 -0.16
CA GLU A 96 -1.57 12.91 -0.02
C GLU A 96 -2.37 13.60 -1.13
N ARG A 97 -2.36 13.03 -2.35
CA ARG A 97 -3.09 13.57 -3.51
C ARG A 97 -4.55 13.16 -3.57
N LYS A 98 -5.01 12.22 -2.75
CA LYS A 98 -6.46 12.01 -2.59
C LYS A 98 -7.02 13.29 -1.98
N PRO A 99 -7.91 14.04 -2.66
CA PRO A 99 -8.50 15.24 -2.09
C PRO A 99 -9.17 14.81 -0.78
N ARG A 100 -8.68 15.34 0.34
CA ARG A 100 -9.42 15.28 1.60
C ARG A 100 -10.79 15.86 1.28
N GLY A 101 -11.83 15.06 1.51
CA GLY A 101 -13.19 15.36 1.09
C GLY A 101 -13.57 16.81 1.36
N ASN A 102 -14.18 17.40 0.34
CA ASN A 102 -14.81 18.72 0.31
C ASN A 102 -15.64 19.00 1.58
N ALA A 103 -15.03 19.64 2.57
CA ALA A 103 -15.73 20.17 3.74
C ALA A 103 -16.16 21.60 3.46
N ASN A 104 -17.17 21.79 2.58
CA ASN A 104 -17.85 23.06 2.44
C ASN A 104 -19.29 22.88 1.93
N SER A 105 -20.12 22.25 2.74
CA SER A 105 -21.56 22.22 2.52
C SER A 105 -22.35 21.91 3.79
N PHE A 106 -22.40 22.86 4.75
CA PHE A 106 -23.51 22.97 5.70
C PHE A 106 -23.73 24.46 6.05
N ALA A 107 -24.94 24.94 5.77
CA ALA A 107 -25.42 26.32 5.77
C ALA A 107 -25.84 26.84 7.19
N PRO A 108 -26.40 28.06 7.38
CA PRO A 108 -27.78 28.32 6.94
C PRO A 108 -28.06 29.73 6.38
N ARG A 109 -29.11 29.78 5.53
CA ARG A 109 -29.92 30.96 5.22
C ARG A 109 -30.26 31.73 6.50
N GLN A 110 -29.86 33.00 6.60
CA GLN A 110 -30.50 33.95 7.52
C GLN A 110 -31.50 34.82 6.77
N ARG A 111 -32.63 35.01 7.44
CA ARG A 111 -33.94 35.45 6.95
C ARG A 111 -34.02 36.97 6.74
N GLN A 112 -34.94 37.33 5.85
CA GLN A 112 -35.65 38.60 5.60
C GLN A 112 -35.64 39.69 6.70
N ASN A 113 -35.41 40.94 6.22
CA ASN A 113 -36.09 42.24 6.48
C ASN A 113 -36.11 42.85 7.91
N PRO A 114 -36.42 44.16 8.11
CA PRO A 114 -37.30 45.08 7.37
C PRO A 114 -36.66 45.93 6.27
#